data_AF-A0A1J1JBU3-F1
#
_entry.id   AF-A0A1J1JBU3-F1
#
_cell.length_a   1.000
_cell.length_b   1.000
_cell.length_c   1.000
_cell.angle_alpha   90.00
_cell.angle_beta   90.00
_cell.angle_gamma   90.00
#
_symmetry.space_group_name_H-M   'P 1'
#
loop_
_entity.id
_entity.type
_entity.pdbx_description
1 polymer ?
#
loop_
_entity_poly.entity_id
_entity_poly.type
_entity_poly.pdbx_seq_one_letter_code
_entity_poly.pdbx_strand_id
1 'polypeptide(L)'
;MSAPSDLALEQSYRDRDQNAIEPIPAWLRRPIGKASELSSVQRIIKQRQIHTICEEGRCPNRGECYAQKTATFLLMGPTCTRSCGFCQVDKGHAPMPLDPEEPQKVAEAVQILGLGYVVLTSVARDDLADGGARWFVATMDRIRELNPETQIEVLTADFWGGQGGGNPQELQYQRIATVVEAEPACYNHNVETVQRLQAPVRRGAKYGRSLDVLRIVKQLDPRIPTKSGLMLGHGETEAEIIQTLEDLREAGCDRITLGQYMRPSLKHLPVRKYWTPEEFQHLGAIATKIGFAHVRSGPLVRSSYHAGESDPDAVASVV
;
A
#
# COMPACT_ATOMS: atom_id res chain seq x y z
N MET A 1 14.87 20.25 -29.31
CA MET A 1 14.58 20.70 -27.93
C MET A 1 14.91 19.54 -27.01
N SER A 2 16.02 19.62 -26.27
CA SER A 2 16.46 18.56 -25.35
C SER A 2 15.52 18.51 -24.14
N ALA A 3 15.08 17.31 -23.76
CA ALA A 3 14.35 17.10 -22.51
C ALA A 3 15.22 17.57 -21.33
N PRO A 4 14.65 18.24 -20.32
CA PRO A 4 15.41 18.64 -19.13
C PRO A 4 15.95 17.39 -18.41
N SER A 5 17.17 17.49 -17.88
CA SER A 5 17.78 16.42 -17.10
C SER A 5 16.99 16.16 -15.81
N ASP A 6 17.04 14.93 -15.27
CA ASP A 6 16.36 14.54 -14.03
C ASP A 6 16.66 15.50 -12.86
N LEU A 7 17.88 16.05 -12.81
CA LEU A 7 18.32 17.07 -11.84
C LEU A 7 17.57 18.41 -11.96
N ALA A 8 17.26 18.85 -13.19
CA ALA A 8 16.54 20.09 -13.43
C ALA A 8 15.04 19.95 -13.08
N LEU A 9 14.47 18.75 -13.27
CA LEU A 9 13.13 18.44 -12.79
C LEU A 9 13.08 18.41 -11.26
N GLU A 10 14.05 17.79 -10.60
CA GLU A 10 14.18 17.80 -9.13
C GLU A 10 14.33 19.21 -8.54
N GLN A 11 15.12 20.09 -9.18
CA GLN A 11 15.27 21.49 -8.76
C GLN A 11 13.99 22.30 -9.00
N SER A 12 13.32 22.15 -10.14
CA SER A 12 12.05 22.85 -10.38
C SER A 12 10.93 22.41 -9.41
N TYR A 13 10.97 21.15 -8.95
CA TYR A 13 10.08 20.64 -7.90
C TYR A 13 10.33 21.29 -6.55
N ARG A 14 11.58 21.65 -6.27
CA ARG A 14 11.97 22.37 -5.06
C ARG A 14 11.60 23.86 -5.17
N ASP A 15 11.78 24.52 -6.30
CA ASP A 15 11.74 25.99 -6.33
C ASP A 15 10.35 26.64 -6.50
N ARG A 16 9.27 25.88 -6.69
CA ARG A 16 7.90 26.45 -6.74
C ARG A 16 7.05 26.01 -5.54
N ASP A 17 6.82 26.98 -4.65
CA ASP A 17 5.99 26.96 -3.42
C ASP A 17 6.46 26.08 -2.26
N GLN A 18 7.67 26.33 -1.76
CA GLN A 18 8.09 25.82 -0.46
C GLN A 18 7.47 26.66 0.68
N ASN A 19 6.46 26.09 1.35
CA ASN A 19 6.07 26.35 2.75
C ASN A 19 4.76 27.10 3.05
N ALA A 20 3.86 27.33 2.09
CA ALA A 20 2.47 27.60 2.47
C ALA A 20 1.85 26.28 2.99
N ILE A 21 1.69 26.16 4.31
CA ILE A 21 0.93 25.06 4.90
C ILE A 21 -0.54 25.34 4.58
N GLU A 22 -1.05 24.71 3.52
CA GLU A 22 -2.48 24.74 3.26
C GLU A 22 -3.21 24.03 4.41
N PRO A 23 -4.20 24.69 5.03
CA PRO A 23 -4.94 24.11 6.13
C PRO A 23 -5.68 22.86 5.64
N ILE A 24 -5.58 21.75 6.38
CA ILE A 24 -6.30 20.52 6.06
C ILE A 24 -7.80 20.85 5.99
N PRO A 25 -8.46 20.60 4.85
CA PRO A 25 -9.89 20.83 4.69
C PRO A 25 -10.75 20.09 5.72
N ALA A 26 -11.94 20.61 6.00
CA ALA A 26 -12.83 20.06 7.04
C ALA A 26 -13.20 18.59 6.79
N TRP A 27 -13.46 18.20 5.54
CA TRP A 27 -13.82 16.82 5.15
C TRP A 27 -12.70 15.78 5.35
N LEU A 28 -11.47 16.22 5.64
CA LEU A 28 -10.35 15.33 5.98
C LEU A 28 -10.14 15.21 7.50
N ARG A 29 -10.83 16.03 8.30
CA ARG A 29 -10.70 16.01 9.76
C ARG A 29 -11.74 15.05 10.34
N ARG A 30 -11.37 13.79 10.52
CA ARG A 30 -12.23 12.78 11.15
C ARG A 30 -11.67 12.34 12.51
N PRO A 31 -12.51 12.16 13.54
CA PRO A 31 -12.07 11.56 14.81
C PRO A 31 -11.64 10.09 14.59
N ILE A 32 -10.60 9.65 15.30
CA ILE A 32 -9.96 8.33 15.12
C ILE A 32 -10.79 7.18 15.73
N GLY A 33 -11.99 7.48 16.27
CA GLY A 33 -12.86 6.52 16.95
C GLY A 33 -12.68 6.49 18.47
N LYS A 34 -13.26 5.49 19.14
CA LYS A 34 -13.20 5.34 20.61
C LYS A 34 -11.80 4.91 21.07
N ALA A 35 -11.21 5.68 21.98
CA ALA A 35 -9.84 5.43 22.49
C ALA A 35 -9.64 4.05 23.13
N SER A 36 -10.67 3.46 23.75
CA SER A 36 -10.59 2.19 24.46
C SER A 36 -10.33 0.99 23.55
N GLU A 37 -11.00 0.93 22.39
CA GLU A 37 -10.84 -0.17 21.41
C GLU A 37 -9.44 -0.12 20.77
N LEU A 38 -8.98 1.09 20.42
CA LEU A 38 -7.62 1.31 19.90
C LEU A 38 -6.55 0.87 20.90
N SER A 39 -6.72 1.20 22.18
CA SER A 39 -5.74 0.90 23.23
C SER A 39 -5.50 -0.60 23.41
N SER A 40 -6.52 -1.43 23.18
CA SER A 40 -6.40 -2.89 23.31
C SER A 40 -5.55 -3.49 22.20
N VAL A 41 -5.79 -3.08 20.95
CA VAL A 41 -5.00 -3.50 19.78
C VAL A 41 -3.57 -3.02 19.89
N GLN A 42 -3.37 -1.74 20.23
CA GLN A 42 -2.04 -1.15 20.44
C GLN A 42 -1.24 -1.88 21.53
N ARG A 43 -1.90 -2.27 22.62
CA ARG A 43 -1.26 -3.04 23.70
C ARG A 43 -0.77 -4.40 23.21
N ILE A 44 -1.58 -5.13 22.43
CA ILE A 44 -1.20 -6.44 21.89
C ILE A 44 -0.01 -6.31 20.93
N ILE A 45 -0.09 -5.35 20.00
CA ILE A 45 1.00 -5.06 19.04
C ILE A 45 2.30 -4.78 19.80
N LYS A 46 2.25 -3.91 20.81
CA LYS A 46 3.41 -3.56 21.64
C LYS A 46 3.95 -4.75 22.45
N GLN A 47 3.07 -5.54 23.07
CA GLN A 47 3.47 -6.69 23.89
C GLN A 47 4.12 -7.80 23.07
N ARG A 48 3.63 -8.04 21.85
CA ARG A 48 4.18 -9.04 20.92
C ARG A 48 5.41 -8.54 20.16
N GLN A 49 5.74 -7.24 20.26
CA GLN A 49 6.83 -6.60 19.52
C GLN A 49 6.70 -6.79 18.00
N ILE A 50 5.48 -6.61 17.49
CA ILE A 50 5.16 -6.64 16.06
C ILE A 50 4.69 -5.25 15.62
N HIS A 51 4.56 -5.03 14.31
CA HIS A 51 4.22 -3.72 13.75
C HIS A 51 2.98 -3.78 12.86
N THR A 52 2.23 -2.68 12.81
CA THR A 52 1.13 -2.50 11.85
C THR A 52 1.29 -1.18 11.14
N ILE A 53 1.01 -1.15 9.84
CA ILE A 53 1.01 0.12 9.09
C ILE A 53 -0.10 1.06 9.58
N CYS A 54 -1.14 0.50 10.23
CA CYS A 54 -2.20 1.24 10.89
C CYS A 54 -1.63 2.21 11.94
N GLU A 55 -0.68 1.74 12.75
CA GLU A 55 -0.04 2.51 13.81
C GLU A 55 1.13 3.35 13.28
N GLU A 56 2.04 2.73 12.52
CA GLU A 56 3.23 3.41 11.98
C GLU A 56 2.85 4.56 11.02
N GLY A 57 1.81 4.34 10.20
CA GLY A 57 1.24 5.34 9.29
C GLY A 57 0.20 6.26 9.92
N ARG A 58 -0.01 6.15 11.24
CA ARG A 58 -1.02 6.88 12.02
C ARG A 58 -2.40 6.96 11.32
N CYS A 59 -2.86 5.83 10.79
CA CYS A 59 -4.03 5.77 9.93
C CYS A 59 -5.29 6.34 10.61
N PRO A 60 -6.06 7.22 9.95
CA PRO A 60 -7.32 7.74 10.51
C PRO A 60 -8.42 6.67 10.58
N ASN A 61 -8.31 5.58 9.82
CA ASN A 61 -9.35 4.55 9.70
C ASN A 61 -9.21 3.41 10.72
N ARG A 62 -8.20 3.44 11.60
CA ARG A 62 -7.86 2.30 12.46
C ARG A 62 -9.01 1.84 13.35
N GLY A 63 -9.80 2.76 13.92
CA GLY A 63 -10.92 2.41 14.79
C GLY A 63 -11.99 1.63 14.03
N GLU A 64 -12.30 2.09 12.82
CA GLU A 64 -13.25 1.42 11.92
C GLU A 64 -12.73 0.06 11.47
N CYS A 65 -11.48 -0.03 11.00
CA CYS A 65 -10.90 -1.29 10.56
C CYS A 65 -10.81 -2.33 11.69
N TYR A 66 -10.41 -1.92 12.89
CA TYR A 66 -10.33 -2.82 14.05
C TYR A 66 -11.71 -3.31 14.50
N ALA A 67 -12.73 -2.45 14.45
CA ALA A 67 -14.11 -2.85 14.72
C ALA A 67 -14.61 -3.88 13.69
N GLN A 68 -14.21 -3.74 12.43
CA GLN A 68 -14.45 -4.70 11.35
C GLN A 68 -13.52 -5.92 11.37
N LYS A 69 -12.78 -6.15 12.47
CA LYS A 69 -11.87 -7.30 12.61
C LYS A 69 -10.86 -7.42 11.47
N THR A 70 -10.33 -6.27 11.03
CA THR A 70 -9.30 -6.16 9.99
C THR A 70 -8.11 -5.36 10.50
N ALA A 71 -6.89 -5.85 10.24
CA ALA A 71 -5.66 -5.11 10.51
C ALA A 71 -4.63 -5.33 9.40
N THR A 72 -3.67 -4.41 9.28
CA THR A 72 -2.58 -4.51 8.32
C THR A 72 -1.24 -4.58 9.02
N PHE A 73 -0.61 -5.75 9.03
CA PHE A 73 0.69 -5.96 9.66
C PHE A 73 1.82 -5.49 8.75
N LEU A 74 2.83 -4.84 9.35
CA LEU A 74 4.04 -4.41 8.68
C LEU A 74 5.16 -5.39 9.05
N LEU A 75 5.47 -6.31 8.13
CA LEU A 75 6.51 -7.31 8.27
C LEU A 75 7.89 -6.72 8.02
N MET A 76 8.91 -7.34 8.64
CA MET A 76 10.33 -7.04 8.44
C MET A 76 10.71 -5.59 8.79
N GLY A 77 9.84 -4.92 9.54
CA GLY A 77 9.95 -3.50 9.91
C GLY A 77 10.47 -3.29 11.34
N PRO A 78 10.22 -2.11 11.93
CA PRO A 78 9.42 -0.99 11.41
C PRO A 78 10.19 -0.05 10.47
N THR A 79 11.49 -0.25 10.26
CA THR A 79 12.34 0.70 9.52
C THR A 79 12.60 0.24 8.09
N CYS A 80 12.45 1.15 7.12
CA CYS A 80 12.72 0.89 5.70
C CYS A 80 13.99 1.62 5.23
N THR A 81 14.80 0.96 4.38
CA THR A 81 15.98 1.56 3.76
C THR A 81 15.63 2.38 2.51
N ARG A 82 14.51 2.08 1.85
CA ARG A 82 13.96 2.93 0.78
C ARG A 82 13.28 4.17 1.37
N SER A 83 13.38 5.28 0.65
CA SER A 83 12.99 6.60 1.14
C SER A 83 11.89 7.25 0.29
N CYS A 84 10.78 6.56 -0.01
CA CYS A 84 9.65 7.14 -0.75
C CYS A 84 9.20 8.48 -0.13
N GLY A 85 8.94 9.49 -0.97
CA GLY A 85 8.69 10.87 -0.54
C GLY A 85 7.37 11.10 0.20
N PHE A 86 6.45 10.15 0.13
CA PHE A 86 5.14 10.17 0.79
C PHE A 86 5.07 9.32 2.07
N CYS A 87 6.01 8.39 2.25
CA CYS A 87 5.82 7.24 3.14
C CYS A 87 6.28 7.54 4.57
N GLN A 88 5.35 7.42 5.52
CA GLN A 88 5.57 7.72 6.95
C GLN A 88 6.44 6.69 7.69
N VAL A 89 6.58 5.46 7.17
CA VAL A 89 7.44 4.43 7.77
C VAL A 89 8.84 4.98 8.00
N ASP A 90 9.41 4.74 9.17
CA ASP A 90 10.72 5.26 9.56
C ASP A 90 11.82 4.85 8.57
N LYS A 91 12.79 5.76 8.37
CA LYS A 91 13.87 5.59 7.41
C LYS A 91 15.17 5.25 8.13
N GLY A 92 15.81 4.16 7.73
CA GLY A 92 17.05 3.66 8.32
C GLY A 92 18.20 3.64 7.32
N HIS A 93 19.43 3.74 7.83
CA HIS A 93 20.63 3.59 7.03
C HIS A 93 20.93 2.12 6.68
N ALA A 94 20.47 1.18 7.51
CA ALA A 94 20.66 -0.25 7.34
C ALA A 94 19.33 -0.98 7.64
N PRO A 95 19.10 -2.16 7.02
CA PRO A 95 17.94 -2.98 7.33
C PRO A 95 18.00 -3.48 8.77
N MET A 96 16.84 -3.68 9.39
CA MET A 96 16.78 -4.32 10.69
C MET A 96 16.98 -5.83 10.57
N PRO A 97 17.61 -6.49 11.57
CA PRO A 97 17.63 -7.94 11.64
C PRO A 97 16.21 -8.50 11.60
N LEU A 98 16.03 -9.59 10.86
CA LEU A 98 14.78 -10.33 10.86
C LEU A 98 14.58 -10.99 12.24
N ASP A 99 13.37 -10.87 12.78
CA ASP A 99 12.94 -11.63 13.95
C ASP A 99 12.36 -12.98 13.48
N PRO A 100 13.04 -14.12 13.73
CA PRO A 100 12.57 -15.43 13.29
C PRO A 100 11.18 -15.80 13.82
N GLU A 101 10.76 -15.20 14.94
CA GLU A 101 9.45 -15.44 15.56
C GLU A 101 8.36 -14.50 15.02
N GLU A 102 8.68 -13.54 14.14
CA GLU A 102 7.70 -12.58 13.59
C GLU A 102 6.48 -13.27 12.96
N PRO A 103 6.63 -14.30 12.08
CA PRO A 103 5.49 -15.04 11.54
C PRO A 103 4.55 -15.61 12.61
N GLN A 104 5.12 -16.23 13.65
CA GLN A 104 4.38 -16.85 14.75
C GLN A 104 3.67 -15.78 15.60
N LYS A 105 4.37 -14.69 15.96
CA LYS A 105 3.81 -13.58 16.73
C LYS A 105 2.66 -12.88 16.00
N VAL A 106 2.76 -12.74 14.68
CA VAL A 106 1.67 -12.19 13.86
C VAL A 106 0.47 -13.12 13.89
N ALA A 107 0.65 -14.42 13.67
CA ALA A 107 -0.45 -15.40 13.71
C ALA A 107 -1.17 -15.46 15.07
N GLU A 108 -0.43 -15.36 16.17
CA GLU A 108 -1.00 -15.25 17.53
C GLU A 108 -1.77 -13.95 17.74
N ALA A 109 -1.26 -12.83 17.20
CA ALA A 109 -1.96 -11.55 17.28
C ALA A 109 -3.27 -11.57 16.48
N VAL A 110 -3.28 -12.20 15.30
CA VAL A 110 -4.51 -12.45 14.51
C VAL A 110 -5.54 -13.21 15.34
N GLN A 111 -5.11 -14.27 16.03
CA GLN A 111 -5.97 -15.08 16.89
C GLN A 111 -6.54 -14.29 18.07
N ILE A 112 -5.68 -13.59 18.82
CA ILE A 112 -6.07 -12.82 20.01
C ILE A 112 -7.07 -11.71 19.66
N LEU A 113 -6.88 -11.08 18.49
CA LEU A 113 -7.75 -10.00 18.02
C LEU A 113 -9.04 -10.51 17.36
N GLY A 114 -9.07 -11.79 16.99
CA GLY A 114 -10.17 -12.43 16.26
C GLY A 114 -10.38 -11.78 14.89
N LEU A 115 -9.30 -11.60 14.12
CA LEU A 115 -9.35 -10.95 12.81
C LEU A 115 -9.89 -11.92 11.74
N GLY A 116 -10.93 -11.51 11.02
CA GLY A 116 -11.49 -12.29 9.91
C GLY A 116 -10.77 -12.02 8.58
N TYR A 117 -10.14 -10.85 8.45
CA TYR A 117 -9.38 -10.46 7.27
C TYR A 117 -8.07 -9.80 7.68
N VAL A 118 -6.96 -10.22 7.09
CA VAL A 118 -5.62 -9.71 7.40
C VAL A 118 -4.97 -9.21 6.13
N VAL A 119 -4.36 -8.04 6.20
CA VAL A 119 -3.46 -7.56 5.15
C VAL A 119 -2.03 -7.69 5.66
N LEU A 120 -1.18 -8.38 4.93
CA LEU A 120 0.26 -8.41 5.18
C LEU A 120 0.94 -7.44 4.23
N THR A 121 1.73 -6.51 4.76
CA THR A 121 2.63 -5.68 3.96
C THR A 121 4.03 -5.72 4.56
N SER A 122 5.02 -5.16 3.88
CA SER A 122 6.37 -5.11 4.40
C SER A 122 7.09 -3.82 4.02
N VAL A 123 8.19 -3.55 4.72
CA VAL A 123 9.23 -2.67 4.18
C VAL A 123 9.91 -3.35 2.99
N ALA A 124 10.59 -2.57 2.14
CA ALA A 124 11.42 -3.14 1.08
C ALA A 124 12.69 -3.74 1.70
N ARG A 125 13.03 -4.97 1.31
CA ARG A 125 14.21 -5.71 1.80
C ARG A 125 15.18 -6.02 0.67
N ASP A 126 15.76 -4.94 0.13
CA ASP A 126 16.77 -5.02 -0.95
C ASP A 126 18.09 -5.69 -0.49
N ASP A 127 18.23 -5.97 0.80
CA ASP A 127 19.33 -6.72 1.39
C ASP A 127 19.14 -8.25 1.32
N LEU A 128 17.91 -8.74 1.16
CA LEU A 128 17.60 -10.16 1.11
C LEU A 128 17.65 -10.69 -0.33
N ALA A 129 18.10 -11.94 -0.48
CA ALA A 129 18.21 -12.57 -1.80
C ALA A 129 16.84 -12.86 -2.45
N ASP A 130 15.81 -13.12 -1.64
CA ASP A 130 14.43 -13.32 -2.08
C ASP A 130 13.57 -12.05 -1.94
N GLY A 131 14.18 -10.91 -1.58
CA GLY A 131 13.46 -9.66 -1.34
C GLY A 131 12.41 -9.73 -0.21
N GLY A 132 12.47 -10.77 0.63
CA GLY A 132 11.48 -11.03 1.70
C GLY A 132 10.25 -11.82 1.26
N ALA A 133 10.19 -12.33 0.03
CA ALA A 133 9.04 -13.09 -0.47
C ALA A 133 8.70 -14.32 0.39
N ARG A 134 9.70 -15.10 0.82
CA ARG A 134 9.46 -16.26 1.70
C ARG A 134 8.98 -15.85 3.09
N TRP A 135 9.26 -14.62 3.52
CA TRP A 135 8.78 -14.11 4.80
C TRP A 135 7.26 -13.86 4.80
N PHE A 136 6.71 -13.41 3.66
CA PHE A 136 5.27 -13.37 3.46
C PHE A 136 4.66 -14.76 3.55
N VAL A 137 5.22 -15.74 2.82
CA VAL A 137 4.73 -17.13 2.82
C VAL A 137 4.76 -17.73 4.23
N ALA A 138 5.90 -17.63 4.93
CA ALA A 138 6.03 -18.13 6.30
C ALA A 138 4.99 -17.51 7.25
N THR A 139 4.68 -16.22 7.08
CA THR A 139 3.64 -15.55 7.87
C THR A 139 2.23 -16.02 7.51
N MET A 140 1.95 -16.20 6.22
CA MET A 140 0.66 -16.72 5.74
C MET A 140 0.40 -18.13 6.26
N ASP A 141 1.40 -19.00 6.22
CA ASP A 141 1.30 -20.38 6.69
C ASP A 141 1.00 -20.43 8.18
N ARG A 142 1.72 -19.65 9.01
CA ARG A 142 1.45 -19.55 10.45
C ARG A 142 0.06 -19.01 10.76
N ILE A 143 -0.41 -18.01 10.00
CA ILE A 143 -1.77 -17.49 10.17
C ILE A 143 -2.79 -18.59 9.88
N ARG A 144 -2.66 -19.32 8.78
CA ARG A 144 -3.59 -20.39 8.39
C ARG A 144 -3.58 -21.57 9.37
N GLU A 145 -2.41 -21.95 9.89
CA GLU A 145 -2.27 -22.99 10.91
C GLU A 145 -3.07 -22.66 12.18
N LEU A 146 -3.02 -21.41 12.65
CA LEU A 146 -3.70 -20.98 13.89
C LEU A 146 -5.11 -20.41 13.68
N ASN A 147 -5.41 -19.93 12.47
CA ASN A 147 -6.61 -19.16 12.12
C ASN A 147 -7.12 -19.58 10.72
N PRO A 148 -7.63 -20.82 10.56
CA PRO A 148 -7.96 -21.39 9.26
C PRO A 148 -9.05 -20.63 8.48
N GLU A 149 -9.92 -19.90 9.17
CA GLU A 149 -11.01 -19.13 8.56
C GLU A 149 -10.59 -17.70 8.13
N THR A 150 -9.39 -17.25 8.51
CA THR A 150 -8.93 -15.89 8.23
C THR A 150 -8.44 -15.77 6.78
N GLN A 151 -9.02 -14.83 6.03
CA GLN A 151 -8.53 -14.50 4.69
C GLN A 151 -7.32 -13.56 4.75
N ILE A 152 -6.39 -13.71 3.79
CA ILE A 152 -5.13 -12.97 3.77
C ILE A 152 -4.93 -12.26 2.43
N GLU A 153 -4.90 -10.92 2.43
CA GLU A 153 -4.40 -10.09 1.32
C GLU A 153 -2.92 -9.78 1.55
N VAL A 154 -2.12 -9.78 0.48
CA VAL A 154 -0.73 -9.32 0.51
C VAL A 154 -0.62 -7.97 -0.18
N LEU A 155 0.11 -7.03 0.40
CA LEU A 155 0.51 -5.77 -0.21
C LEU A 155 2.04 -5.74 -0.32
N THR A 156 2.56 -6.13 -1.48
CA THR A 156 4.00 -6.39 -1.65
C THR A 156 4.76 -5.17 -2.18
N ALA A 157 6.07 -5.16 -1.93
CA ALA A 157 7.00 -4.34 -2.70
C ALA A 157 7.05 -4.80 -4.18
N ASP A 158 7.90 -4.15 -4.98
CA ASP A 158 8.09 -4.49 -6.40
C ASP A 158 9.00 -5.71 -6.64
N PHE A 159 9.71 -6.19 -5.61
CA PHE A 159 10.70 -7.27 -5.67
C PHE A 159 11.81 -7.09 -6.73
N TRP A 160 12.09 -5.87 -7.19
CA TRP A 160 13.10 -5.63 -8.25
C TRP A 160 14.55 -5.59 -7.75
N GLY A 161 14.77 -5.18 -6.50
CA GLY A 161 16.11 -5.06 -5.89
C GLY A 161 16.66 -6.39 -5.37
N GLY A 162 17.41 -6.38 -4.28
CA GLY A 162 17.88 -7.61 -3.63
C GLY A 162 19.33 -7.98 -3.95
N GLN A 163 19.95 -8.70 -3.01
CA GLN A 163 21.24 -9.36 -3.21
C GLN A 163 21.05 -10.69 -3.98
N GLY A 164 22.14 -11.36 -4.37
CA GLY A 164 22.09 -12.75 -4.85
C GLY A 164 22.61 -13.01 -6.25
N GLY A 165 22.85 -11.96 -7.05
CA GLY A 165 23.30 -12.09 -8.44
C GLY A 165 22.22 -12.70 -9.35
N GLY A 166 22.15 -12.26 -10.60
CA GLY A 166 21.15 -12.73 -11.55
C GLY A 166 20.42 -11.60 -12.26
N ASN A 167 19.59 -11.97 -13.22
CA ASN A 167 18.78 -11.03 -13.97
C ASN A 167 17.63 -10.49 -13.08
N PRO A 168 17.51 -9.16 -12.87
CA PRO A 168 16.49 -8.59 -11.97
C PRO A 168 15.05 -8.96 -12.34
N GLN A 169 14.75 -9.13 -13.62
CA GLN A 169 13.43 -9.52 -14.12
C GLN A 169 13.10 -10.96 -13.72
N GLU A 170 14.06 -11.88 -13.87
CA GLU A 170 13.90 -13.28 -13.45
C GLU A 170 13.72 -13.39 -11.93
N LEU A 171 14.51 -12.64 -11.16
CA LEU A 171 14.39 -12.60 -9.71
C LEU A 171 13.04 -12.02 -9.27
N GLN A 172 12.59 -10.93 -9.90
CA GLN A 172 11.27 -10.36 -9.64
C GLN A 172 10.17 -11.41 -9.90
N TYR A 173 10.22 -12.09 -11.05
CA TYR A 173 9.25 -13.14 -11.39
C TYR A 173 9.22 -14.25 -10.35
N GLN A 174 10.38 -14.81 -9.98
CA GLN A 174 10.49 -15.90 -8.99
C GLN A 174 9.95 -15.51 -7.61
N ARG A 175 10.22 -14.28 -7.17
CA ARG A 175 9.76 -13.76 -5.87
C ARG A 175 8.26 -13.54 -5.86
N ILE A 176 7.69 -13.03 -6.96
CA ILE A 176 6.23 -12.93 -7.13
C ILE A 176 5.61 -14.33 -7.15
N ALA A 177 6.19 -15.27 -7.91
CA ALA A 177 5.72 -16.66 -7.97
C ALA A 177 5.68 -17.32 -6.59
N THR A 178 6.71 -17.11 -5.77
CA THR A 178 6.76 -17.61 -4.39
C THR A 178 5.54 -17.15 -3.56
N VAL A 179 5.12 -15.88 -3.71
CA VAL A 179 3.96 -15.35 -2.96
C VAL A 179 2.64 -15.78 -3.59
N VAL A 180 2.57 -15.90 -4.93
CA VAL A 180 1.39 -16.37 -5.66
C VAL A 180 1.09 -17.84 -5.36
N GLU A 181 2.11 -18.70 -5.27
CA GLU A 181 1.98 -20.11 -4.87
C GLU A 181 1.40 -20.30 -3.47
N ALA A 182 1.53 -19.28 -2.61
CA ALA A 182 0.88 -19.27 -1.31
C ALA A 182 -0.60 -18.86 -1.36
N GLU A 183 -1.19 -18.64 -2.54
CA GLU A 183 -2.62 -18.41 -2.77
C GLU A 183 -3.26 -17.32 -1.87
N PRO A 184 -2.78 -16.07 -1.89
CA PRO A 184 -3.42 -14.99 -1.16
C PRO A 184 -4.84 -14.72 -1.69
N ALA A 185 -5.74 -14.31 -0.80
CA ALA A 185 -7.12 -13.94 -1.14
C ALA A 185 -7.18 -12.70 -2.07
N CYS A 186 -6.15 -11.85 -2.01
CA CYS A 186 -5.91 -10.78 -2.96
C CYS A 186 -4.40 -10.45 -3.00
N TYR A 187 -3.87 -10.22 -4.19
CA TYR A 187 -2.51 -9.73 -4.39
C TYR A 187 -2.53 -8.24 -4.73
N ASN A 188 -2.07 -7.42 -3.81
CA ASN A 188 -2.04 -5.97 -3.92
C ASN A 188 -0.61 -5.48 -4.18
N HIS A 189 -0.45 -4.62 -5.18
CA HIS A 189 0.76 -3.84 -5.40
C HIS A 189 0.38 -2.44 -5.89
N ASN A 190 0.67 -1.42 -5.08
CA ASN A 190 0.33 -0.06 -5.42
C ASN A 190 1.33 0.55 -6.42
N VAL A 191 0.80 1.18 -7.47
CA VAL A 191 1.56 2.12 -8.31
C VAL A 191 1.76 3.48 -7.64
N GLU A 192 0.91 3.82 -6.66
CA GLU A 192 0.90 5.03 -5.82
C GLU A 192 0.62 6.36 -6.53
N THR A 193 1.16 6.56 -7.74
CA THR A 193 0.99 7.81 -8.50
C THR A 193 1.15 7.57 -10.01
N VAL A 194 0.87 8.60 -10.79
CA VAL A 194 0.97 8.60 -12.26
C VAL A 194 2.41 8.54 -12.74
N GLN A 195 2.64 8.08 -13.97
CA GLN A 195 3.98 7.81 -14.54
C GLN A 195 4.96 8.97 -14.36
N ARG A 196 4.54 10.22 -14.64
CA ARG A 196 5.39 11.43 -14.52
C ARG A 196 5.92 11.66 -13.11
N LEU A 197 5.17 11.25 -12.08
CA LEU A 197 5.47 11.54 -10.68
C LEU A 197 6.21 10.41 -9.96
N GLN A 198 6.49 9.29 -10.63
CA GLN A 198 7.09 8.12 -10.01
C GLN A 198 8.46 8.43 -9.38
N ALA A 199 9.33 9.15 -10.07
CA ALA A 199 10.67 9.48 -9.55
C ALA A 199 10.64 10.31 -8.24
N PRO A 200 9.93 11.46 -8.17
CA PRO A 200 9.88 12.22 -6.92
C PRO A 200 9.08 11.53 -5.80
N VAL A 201 8.03 10.75 -6.13
CA VAL A 201 7.16 10.10 -5.13
C VAL A 201 7.75 8.79 -4.61
N ARG A 202 8.32 7.94 -5.48
CA ARG A 202 8.75 6.57 -5.16
C ARG A 202 10.21 6.36 -5.52
N ARG A 203 11.11 6.72 -4.61
CA ARG A 203 12.55 6.44 -4.75
C ARG A 203 12.79 4.92 -4.75
N GLY A 204 13.32 4.41 -5.85
CA GLY A 204 13.66 2.99 -6.05
C GLY A 204 12.63 2.18 -6.83
N ALA A 205 11.41 2.68 -7.03
CA ALA A 205 10.40 2.03 -7.86
C ALA A 205 10.29 2.69 -9.25
N LYS A 206 9.70 1.98 -10.21
CA LYS A 206 9.40 2.50 -11.56
C LYS A 206 8.00 2.07 -11.98
N TYR A 207 7.33 2.92 -12.75
CA TYR A 207 5.96 2.70 -13.22
C TYR A 207 5.78 1.33 -13.90
N GLY A 208 6.55 1.08 -14.97
CA GLY A 208 6.46 -0.16 -15.74
C GLY A 208 6.69 -1.40 -14.88
N ARG A 209 7.71 -1.37 -14.00
CA ARG A 209 8.02 -2.48 -13.08
C ARG A 209 6.87 -2.79 -12.12
N SER A 210 6.16 -1.76 -11.67
CA SER A 210 4.97 -1.94 -10.81
C SER A 210 3.79 -2.51 -11.57
N LEU A 211 3.58 -2.11 -12.83
CA LEU A 211 2.58 -2.75 -13.70
C LEU A 211 2.95 -4.21 -13.99
N ASP A 212 4.25 -4.50 -14.19
CA ASP A 212 4.73 -5.86 -14.43
C ASP A 212 4.46 -6.79 -13.25
N VAL A 213 4.50 -6.31 -12.00
CA VAL A 213 4.09 -7.12 -10.83
C VAL A 213 2.67 -7.67 -11.04
N LEU A 214 1.73 -6.80 -11.40
CA LEU A 214 0.32 -7.18 -11.59
C LEU A 214 0.15 -8.13 -12.79
N ARG A 215 0.86 -7.87 -13.88
CA ARG A 215 0.88 -8.75 -15.07
C ARG A 215 1.39 -10.14 -14.72
N ILE A 216 2.51 -10.22 -13.99
CA ILE A 216 3.13 -11.49 -13.59
C ILE A 216 2.18 -12.29 -12.71
N VAL A 217 1.49 -11.67 -11.74
CA VAL A 217 0.48 -12.36 -10.93
C VAL A 217 -0.60 -12.98 -11.81
N LYS A 218 -1.14 -12.22 -12.78
CA LYS A 218 -2.17 -12.72 -13.71
C LYS A 218 -1.66 -13.80 -14.66
N GLN A 219 -0.38 -13.78 -15.03
CA GLN A 219 0.25 -14.83 -15.83
C GLN A 219 0.43 -16.13 -15.03
N LEU A 220 0.80 -16.03 -13.75
CA LEU A 220 1.01 -17.16 -12.86
C LEU A 220 -0.30 -17.82 -12.44
N ASP A 221 -1.26 -17.02 -11.97
CA ASP A 221 -2.60 -17.49 -11.64
C ASP A 221 -3.65 -16.40 -11.89
N PRO A 222 -4.42 -16.47 -12.99
CA PRO A 222 -5.43 -15.47 -13.32
C PRO A 222 -6.59 -15.43 -12.31
N ARG A 223 -6.77 -16.47 -11.48
CA ARG A 223 -7.84 -16.56 -10.48
C ARG A 223 -7.58 -15.68 -9.26
N ILE A 224 -6.33 -15.35 -8.97
CA ILE A 224 -5.98 -14.49 -7.82
C ILE A 224 -6.43 -13.06 -8.13
N PRO A 225 -7.29 -12.45 -7.30
CA PRO A 225 -7.68 -11.06 -7.48
C PRO A 225 -6.47 -10.14 -7.29
N THR A 226 -6.20 -9.27 -8.26
CA THR A 226 -5.14 -8.27 -8.18
C THR A 226 -5.70 -6.90 -7.78
N LYS A 227 -4.88 -6.12 -7.08
CA LYS A 227 -5.28 -4.81 -6.58
C LYS A 227 -4.15 -3.80 -6.67
N SER A 228 -4.51 -2.54 -6.89
CA SER A 228 -3.58 -1.43 -6.80
C SER A 228 -4.21 -0.21 -6.13
N GLY A 229 -3.44 0.87 -6.03
CA GLY A 229 -3.84 2.08 -5.36
C GLY A 229 -3.11 3.32 -5.88
N LEU A 230 -3.82 4.45 -5.84
CA LEU A 230 -3.31 5.78 -6.14
C LEU A 230 -3.57 6.71 -4.96
N MET A 231 -2.55 7.48 -4.61
CA MET A 231 -2.66 8.61 -3.69
C MET A 231 -2.71 9.90 -4.50
N LEU A 232 -3.83 10.58 -4.44
CA LEU A 232 -4.10 11.82 -5.16
C LEU A 232 -3.69 13.03 -4.32
N GLY A 233 -3.13 14.05 -4.96
CA GLY A 233 -2.64 15.27 -4.35
C GLY A 233 -1.12 15.46 -4.48
N HIS A 234 -0.43 14.67 -5.31
CA HIS A 234 1.01 14.82 -5.58
C HIS A 234 1.30 15.82 -6.71
N GLY A 235 0.27 16.25 -7.45
CA GLY A 235 0.36 17.15 -8.60
C GLY A 235 0.02 16.48 -9.94
N GLU A 236 -0.61 15.32 -9.87
CA GLU A 236 -1.22 14.63 -11.01
C GLU A 236 -2.47 15.37 -11.49
N THR A 237 -2.74 15.27 -12.79
CA THR A 237 -3.97 15.76 -13.41
C THR A 237 -4.99 14.64 -13.54
N GLU A 238 -6.27 14.98 -13.73
CA GLU A 238 -7.33 14.00 -13.99
C GLU A 238 -7.02 13.12 -15.20
N ALA A 239 -6.53 13.70 -16.30
CA ALA A 239 -6.16 12.95 -17.50
C ALA A 239 -5.07 11.90 -17.22
N GLU A 240 -4.07 12.25 -16.39
CA GLU A 240 -3.03 11.29 -15.99
C GLU A 240 -3.57 10.21 -15.05
N ILE A 241 -4.53 10.53 -14.18
CA ILE A 241 -5.20 9.53 -13.34
C ILE A 241 -5.95 8.54 -14.22
N ILE A 242 -6.73 9.03 -15.20
CA ILE A 242 -7.49 8.20 -16.13
C ILE A 242 -6.55 7.29 -16.93
N GLN A 243 -5.46 7.83 -17.48
CA GLN A 243 -4.45 7.02 -18.17
C GLN A 243 -3.89 5.92 -17.25
N THR A 244 -3.57 6.24 -15.99
CA THR A 244 -3.09 5.22 -15.05
C THR A 244 -4.14 4.17 -14.71
N LEU A 245 -5.42 4.53 -14.66
CA LEU A 245 -6.51 3.56 -14.50
C LEU A 245 -6.59 2.61 -15.70
N GLU A 246 -6.45 3.13 -16.92
CA GLU A 246 -6.41 2.32 -18.15
C GLU A 246 -5.20 1.39 -18.17
N ASP A 247 -4.00 1.89 -17.85
CA ASP A 247 -2.77 1.09 -17.78
C ASP A 247 -2.86 -0.04 -16.75
N LEU A 248 -3.48 0.24 -15.59
CA LEU A 248 -3.73 -0.77 -14.56
C LEU A 248 -4.70 -1.84 -15.05
N ARG A 249 -5.75 -1.46 -15.78
CA ARG A 249 -6.69 -2.42 -16.37
C ARG A 249 -6.03 -3.27 -17.45
N GLU A 250 -5.20 -2.67 -18.30
CA GLU A 250 -4.39 -3.40 -19.29
C GLU A 250 -3.42 -4.39 -18.62
N ALA A 251 -2.86 -4.01 -17.47
CA ALA A 251 -2.03 -4.90 -16.65
C ALA A 251 -2.82 -6.00 -15.92
N GLY A 252 -4.14 -6.07 -16.09
CA GLY A 252 -5.00 -7.08 -15.48
C GLY A 252 -5.32 -6.82 -14.01
N CYS A 253 -5.32 -5.56 -13.56
CA CYS A 253 -5.68 -5.17 -12.20
C CYS A 253 -7.20 -5.24 -11.97
N ASP A 254 -7.68 -6.03 -11.01
CA ASP A 254 -9.13 -6.20 -10.79
C ASP A 254 -9.74 -5.15 -9.87
N ARG A 255 -8.97 -4.68 -8.87
CA ARG A 255 -9.45 -3.81 -7.80
C ARG A 255 -8.61 -2.53 -7.70
N ILE A 256 -9.24 -1.41 -7.37
CA ILE A 256 -8.55 -0.12 -7.26
C ILE A 256 -8.99 0.67 -6.04
N THR A 257 -8.01 1.33 -5.41
CA THR A 257 -8.23 2.29 -4.34
C THR A 257 -7.71 3.67 -4.75
N LEU A 258 -8.54 4.71 -4.60
CA LEU A 258 -8.18 6.10 -4.82
C LEU A 258 -8.34 6.86 -3.50
N GLY A 259 -7.24 7.37 -2.95
CA GLY A 259 -7.23 8.05 -1.66
C GLY A 259 -6.47 9.38 -1.69
N GLN A 260 -6.73 10.28 -0.75
CA GLN A 260 -5.98 11.52 -0.63
C GLN A 260 -4.59 11.26 -0.04
N TYR A 261 -3.56 11.82 -0.68
CA TYR A 261 -2.24 11.95 -0.09
C TYR A 261 -2.31 12.90 1.10
N MET A 262 -1.94 12.38 2.27
CA MET A 262 -1.85 13.14 3.50
C MET A 262 -0.38 13.26 3.89
N ARG A 263 0.15 14.48 3.87
CA ARG A 263 1.56 14.74 4.17
C ARG A 263 1.89 14.36 5.62
N PRO A 264 2.77 13.36 5.87
CA PRO A 264 3.04 12.91 7.24
C PRO A 264 3.84 13.93 8.07
N SER A 265 4.74 14.68 7.43
CA SER A 265 5.53 15.75 8.07
C SER A 265 6.10 16.73 7.03
N LEU A 266 6.68 17.84 7.49
CA LEU A 266 7.32 18.83 6.61
C LEU A 266 8.52 18.29 5.81
N LYS A 267 9.08 17.13 6.19
CA LYS A 267 10.15 16.46 5.42
C LYS A 267 9.63 15.70 4.19
N HIS A 268 8.33 15.44 4.14
CA HIS A 268 7.67 14.73 3.04
C HIS A 268 7.21 15.71 1.97
N LEU A 269 6.87 15.16 0.79
CA LEU A 269 6.37 15.94 -0.34
C LEU A 269 5.20 16.83 0.05
N PRO A 270 5.12 18.08 -0.44
CA PRO A 270 3.96 18.93 -0.19
C PRO A 270 2.70 18.33 -0.86
N VAL A 271 1.54 18.58 -0.26
CA VAL A 271 0.27 18.34 -0.94
C VAL A 271 0.11 19.43 -2.00
N ARG A 272 -0.15 19.04 -3.25
CA ARG A 272 -0.38 19.96 -4.38
C ARG A 272 -1.86 20.25 -4.63
N LYS A 273 -2.74 19.34 -4.20
CA LYS A 273 -4.20 19.47 -4.29
C LYS A 273 -4.85 18.61 -3.22
N TYR A 274 -5.84 19.17 -2.53
CA TYR A 274 -6.83 18.39 -1.79
C TYR A 274 -8.01 18.11 -2.70
N TRP A 275 -8.14 16.88 -3.15
CA TRP A 275 -9.26 16.45 -3.97
C TRP A 275 -10.53 16.39 -3.12
N THR A 276 -11.63 16.89 -3.69
CA THR A 276 -12.94 16.96 -3.03
C THR A 276 -13.63 15.60 -3.03
N PRO A 277 -14.55 15.33 -2.07
CA PRO A 277 -15.36 14.12 -2.09
C PRO A 277 -16.07 13.87 -3.43
N GLU A 278 -16.58 14.93 -4.08
CA GLU A 278 -17.27 14.87 -5.36
C GLU A 278 -16.33 14.45 -6.50
N GLU A 279 -15.09 14.95 -6.51
CA GLU A 279 -14.09 14.52 -7.49
C GLU A 279 -13.69 13.05 -7.30
N PHE A 280 -13.59 12.58 -6.04
CA PHE A 280 -13.37 11.15 -5.77
C PHE A 280 -14.55 10.30 -6.27
N GLN A 281 -15.80 10.74 -6.08
CA GLN A 281 -16.97 10.03 -6.63
C GLN A 281 -16.92 9.96 -8.15
N HIS A 282 -16.57 11.06 -8.81
CA HIS A 282 -16.42 11.12 -10.27
C HIS A 282 -15.33 10.16 -10.78
N LEU A 283 -14.14 10.19 -10.18
CA LEU A 283 -13.04 9.27 -10.52
C LEU A 283 -13.40 7.81 -10.24
N GLY A 284 -14.15 7.55 -9.15
CA GLY A 284 -14.66 6.22 -8.83
C GLY A 284 -15.61 5.69 -9.92
N ALA A 285 -16.54 6.54 -10.38
CA ALA A 285 -17.45 6.18 -11.47
C ALA A 285 -16.71 5.94 -12.79
N ILE A 286 -15.64 6.69 -13.06
CA ILE A 286 -14.76 6.42 -14.22
C ILE A 286 -14.09 5.06 -14.07
N ALA A 287 -13.47 4.75 -12.93
CA ALA A 287 -12.83 3.46 -12.70
C ALA A 287 -13.81 2.29 -12.89
N THR A 288 -15.04 2.40 -12.37
CA THR A 288 -16.09 1.40 -12.61
C THR A 288 -16.40 1.23 -14.11
N LYS A 289 -16.48 2.33 -14.88
CA LYS A 289 -16.71 2.28 -16.34
C LYS A 289 -15.55 1.65 -17.12
N ILE A 290 -14.30 1.85 -16.70
CA ILE A 290 -13.13 1.19 -17.30
C ILE A 290 -13.14 -0.33 -16.98
N GLY A 291 -13.88 -0.74 -15.94
CA GLY A 291 -14.19 -2.15 -15.66
C GLY A 291 -13.38 -2.76 -14.52
N PHE A 292 -13.04 -1.98 -13.49
CA PHE A 292 -12.59 -2.54 -12.21
C PHE A 292 -13.76 -3.23 -11.49
N ALA A 293 -13.52 -4.42 -10.95
CA ALA A 293 -14.52 -5.21 -10.23
C ALA A 293 -14.82 -4.66 -8.83
N HIS A 294 -13.85 -4.02 -8.18
CA HIS A 294 -14.02 -3.37 -6.88
C HIS A 294 -13.32 -2.02 -6.88
N VAL A 295 -14.07 -0.97 -6.58
CA VAL A 295 -13.57 0.41 -6.54
C VAL A 295 -13.86 0.98 -5.15
N ARG A 296 -12.82 1.51 -4.50
CA ARG A 296 -12.97 2.39 -3.35
C ARG A 296 -12.30 3.71 -3.66
N SER A 297 -13.09 4.78 -3.72
CA SER A 297 -12.61 6.12 -4.05
C SER A 297 -13.13 7.12 -3.05
N GLY A 298 -12.23 7.77 -2.32
CA GLY A 298 -12.63 8.74 -1.30
C GLY A 298 -11.44 9.32 -0.53
N PRO A 299 -11.60 10.49 0.12
CA PRO A 299 -10.48 11.21 0.71
C PRO A 299 -9.68 10.38 1.72
N LEU A 300 -10.36 9.62 2.58
CA LEU A 300 -9.71 8.81 3.63
C LEU A 300 -9.42 7.36 3.19
N VAL A 301 -9.72 6.97 1.95
CA VAL A 301 -9.47 5.61 1.47
C VAL A 301 -7.97 5.29 1.52
N ARG A 302 -7.65 4.07 1.92
CA ARG A 302 -6.31 3.48 1.93
C ARG A 302 -6.37 2.12 1.24
N SER A 303 -5.24 1.61 0.78
CA SER A 303 -5.18 0.31 0.09
C SER A 303 -5.81 -0.84 0.89
N SER A 304 -5.71 -0.84 2.22
CA SER A 304 -6.31 -1.86 3.09
C SER A 304 -7.69 -1.50 3.66
N TYR A 305 -8.23 -0.32 3.35
CA TYR A 305 -9.54 0.11 3.83
C TYR A 305 -10.64 -0.73 3.16
N HIS A 306 -11.50 -1.35 3.99
CA HIS A 306 -12.60 -2.23 3.54
C HIS A 306 -12.14 -3.38 2.62
N ALA A 307 -10.91 -3.86 2.79
CA ALA A 307 -10.33 -4.90 1.92
C ALA A 307 -11.05 -6.26 2.02
N GLY A 308 -11.62 -6.57 3.20
CA GLY A 308 -12.36 -7.81 3.44
C GLY A 308 -13.85 -7.76 3.07
N GLU A 309 -14.34 -6.62 2.57
CA GLU A 309 -15.74 -6.50 2.15
C GLU A 309 -15.95 -7.14 0.78
N SER A 310 -16.95 -8.02 0.69
CA SER A 310 -17.35 -8.68 -0.56
C SER A 310 -18.31 -7.84 -1.41
N ASP A 311 -18.85 -6.74 -0.86
CA ASP A 311 -19.81 -5.88 -1.56
C ASP A 311 -19.10 -4.74 -2.32
N PRO A 312 -19.09 -4.77 -3.67
CA PRO A 312 -18.53 -3.68 -4.47
C PRO A 312 -19.34 -2.38 -4.37
N ASP A 313 -20.62 -2.45 -4.03
CA ASP A 313 -21.56 -1.31 -4.01
C ASP A 313 -21.79 -0.73 -2.61
N ALA A 314 -21.05 -1.19 -1.60
CA ALA A 314 -20.86 -0.42 -0.39
C ALA A 314 -20.05 0.85 -0.75
N VAL A 315 -20.77 1.83 -1.33
CA VAL A 315 -20.35 3.22 -1.44
C VAL A 315 -19.75 3.53 -0.08
N ALA A 316 -18.47 3.94 -0.05
CA ALA A 316 -17.90 4.56 1.14
C ALA A 316 -18.81 5.73 1.44
N SER A 317 -19.82 5.48 2.28
CA SER A 317 -20.93 6.38 2.49
C SER A 317 -20.29 7.64 3.01
N VAL A 318 -20.44 8.70 2.23
CA VAL A 318 -20.05 10.05 2.62
C VAL A 318 -20.75 10.31 3.95
N VAL A 319 -19.98 10.25 5.03
CA VAL A 319 -20.29 10.83 6.33
C VAL A 319 -19.05 11.54 6.84
#